data_AF-A0A848FLX7-F1
#
_entry.id   AF-A0A848FLX7-F1
#
_cell.length_a   1.000
_cell.length_b   1.000
_cell.length_c   1.000
_cell.angle_alpha   90.00
_cell.angle_beta   90.00
_cell.angle_gamma   90.00
#
_symmetry.space_group_name_H-M   'P 1'
#
loop_
_entity.id
_entity.type
_entity.pdbx_description
1 polymer ?
#
loop_
_entity_poly.entity_id
_entity_poly.type
_entity_poly.pdbx_seq_one_letter_code
_entity_poly.pdbx_strand_id
1 'polypeptide(L)'
;WAAQERDGLTPIRSDDKYYGAAAADPQSDWVDLAKVAIPQADEQQRLLANLITHMNLARKPLPRFWYFPNGHKAVVIMTGDDHANGGTPGRFERFKQLSTPGCSVANWECIRGTSYVYTDTAMSNAQAAQYDAEGFETSLHATTRCDDYDAASLDQNYAEQLAYWQSKYTSLPAPATQRHHCIVWSDWASGAQVQAKYGMRLDTSYYFWPPGWVDDVPGLFTGSAMPMRFMRLDGNFIDVYQAATQMTDESGQSYPYVVNTLLDRALGAEGYYGAYTVNAHTDQAIIDEAEAVVASAKARGVPVIAARQMLTWLDARNASTFGAFSWSGSALSFNVTRSPAANGL
;
A
#
# COMPACT_ATOMS: atom_id res chain seq x y z
N TRP A 1 -0.76 -13.55 -19.95
CA TRP A 1 -0.78 -13.57 -18.47
C TRP A 1 -1.81 -12.61 -17.90
N ALA A 2 -1.98 -11.40 -18.44
CA ALA A 2 -2.85 -10.35 -17.84
C ALA A 2 -4.29 -10.74 -17.43
N ALA A 3 -4.91 -11.74 -18.08
CA ALA A 3 -6.25 -12.24 -17.77
C ALA A 3 -6.23 -13.79 -17.79
N GLN A 4 -5.18 -14.38 -17.23
CA GLN A 4 -4.99 -15.82 -17.17
C GLN A 4 -4.66 -16.19 -15.74
N GLU A 5 -5.36 -17.19 -15.21
CA GLU A 5 -4.97 -17.92 -14.01
C GLU A 5 -3.73 -18.77 -14.38
N ARG A 6 -2.68 -18.71 -13.56
CA ARG A 6 -1.39 -19.34 -13.81
C ARG A 6 -0.82 -20.11 -12.62
N ASP A 7 -1.18 -19.77 -11.39
CA ASP A 7 -0.65 -20.39 -10.16
C ASP A 7 -1.35 -21.72 -9.76
N GLY A 8 -2.43 -22.08 -10.45
CA GLY A 8 -3.30 -23.23 -10.22
C GLY A 8 -4.41 -22.98 -9.18
N LEU A 9 -4.63 -21.73 -8.74
CA LEU A 9 -5.55 -21.38 -7.67
C LEU A 9 -6.54 -20.33 -8.18
N THR A 10 -7.82 -20.68 -8.29
CA THR A 10 -8.86 -19.72 -8.70
C THR A 10 -9.21 -18.72 -7.58
N PRO A 11 -9.72 -17.52 -7.88
CA PRO A 11 -9.86 -16.89 -9.21
C PRO A 11 -8.53 -16.31 -9.74
N ILE A 12 -8.56 -15.58 -10.87
CA ILE A 12 -7.40 -14.85 -11.37
C ILE A 12 -7.01 -13.75 -10.36
N ARG A 13 -5.71 -13.67 -10.06
CA ARG A 13 -5.13 -12.72 -9.11
C ARG A 13 -4.01 -11.91 -9.72
N SER A 14 -3.51 -10.94 -8.96
CA SER A 14 -2.45 -10.05 -9.44
C SER A 14 -1.11 -10.75 -9.68
N ASP A 15 -0.81 -11.79 -8.90
CA ASP A 15 0.44 -12.55 -8.93
C ASP A 15 0.56 -13.42 -10.19
N ASP A 16 -0.56 -13.81 -10.80
CA ASP A 16 -0.58 -14.48 -12.12
C ASP A 16 0.17 -13.69 -13.20
N LYS A 17 0.30 -12.37 -13.06
CA LYS A 17 1.10 -11.54 -13.99
C LYS A 17 2.60 -11.71 -13.81
N TYR A 18 3.02 -12.38 -12.75
CA TYR A 18 4.41 -12.58 -12.36
C TYR A 18 4.79 -14.06 -12.28
N TYR A 19 3.81 -14.95 -12.03
CA TYR A 19 3.98 -16.39 -12.02
C TYR A 19 4.04 -16.98 -13.44
N GLY A 20 5.20 -17.52 -13.80
CA GLY A 20 5.49 -18.04 -15.13
C GLY A 20 5.19 -19.54 -15.25
N ALA A 21 5.35 -20.32 -14.19
CA ALA A 21 5.35 -21.78 -14.23
C ALA A 21 3.93 -22.43 -14.29
N ALA A 22 3.03 -21.89 -15.11
CA ALA A 22 1.68 -22.41 -15.28
C ALA A 22 1.68 -23.83 -15.85
N ALA A 23 0.82 -24.71 -15.34
CA ALA A 23 0.82 -26.13 -15.72
C ALA A 23 0.60 -26.38 -17.22
N ALA A 24 -0.24 -25.58 -17.88
CA ALA A 24 -0.56 -25.70 -19.30
C ALA A 24 0.37 -24.90 -20.23
N ASP A 25 1.14 -23.95 -19.68
CA ASP A 25 2.04 -23.05 -20.41
C ASP A 25 3.23 -22.63 -19.51
N PRO A 26 4.17 -23.56 -19.25
CA PRO A 26 5.27 -23.31 -18.34
C PRO A 26 6.26 -22.33 -18.97
N GLN A 27 6.44 -21.19 -18.30
CA GLN A 27 7.41 -20.15 -18.61
C GLN A 27 8.25 -19.88 -17.36
N SER A 28 9.37 -19.17 -17.51
CA SER A 28 10.04 -18.58 -16.35
C SER A 28 9.16 -17.49 -15.73
N ASP A 29 9.22 -17.34 -14.41
CA ASP A 29 8.59 -16.20 -13.73
C ASP A 29 9.06 -14.87 -14.30
N TRP A 30 8.18 -13.87 -14.27
CA TRP A 30 8.53 -12.51 -14.68
C TRP A 30 9.63 -11.92 -13.78
N VAL A 31 9.60 -12.28 -12.49
CA VAL A 31 10.58 -11.86 -11.49
C VAL A 31 11.43 -13.05 -11.07
N ASP A 32 12.74 -12.82 -11.00
CA ASP A 32 13.69 -13.79 -10.43
C ASP A 32 13.62 -13.71 -8.91
N LEU A 33 13.06 -14.73 -8.26
CA LEU A 33 12.93 -14.80 -6.80
C LEU A 33 14.29 -14.77 -6.07
N ALA A 34 15.39 -15.19 -6.71
CA ALA A 34 16.72 -15.03 -6.12
C ALA A 34 17.17 -13.55 -6.05
N LYS A 35 16.48 -12.64 -6.74
CA LYS A 35 16.73 -11.19 -6.78
C LYS A 35 15.54 -10.35 -6.32
N VAL A 36 14.45 -10.96 -5.84
CA VAL A 36 13.21 -10.26 -5.46
C VAL A 36 13.39 -9.31 -4.28
N ALA A 37 14.48 -9.46 -3.53
CA ALA A 37 14.93 -8.50 -2.52
C ALA A 37 15.23 -7.10 -3.08
N ILE A 38 15.63 -7.00 -4.36
CA ILE A 38 16.07 -5.75 -4.98
C ILE A 38 14.85 -5.02 -5.54
N PRO A 39 14.58 -3.75 -5.14
CA PRO A 39 13.55 -2.93 -5.77
C PRO A 39 14.03 -2.46 -7.15
N GLN A 40 14.05 -3.35 -8.13
CA GLN A 40 14.67 -3.09 -9.44
C GLN A 40 14.12 -1.82 -10.13
N ALA A 41 12.81 -1.58 -10.05
CA ALA A 41 12.18 -0.39 -10.61
C ALA A 41 12.63 0.88 -9.85
N ASP A 42 12.71 0.82 -8.52
CA ASP A 42 13.12 1.97 -7.72
C ASP A 42 14.60 2.28 -7.88
N GLU A 43 15.47 1.26 -8.00
CA GLU A 43 16.91 1.46 -8.26
C GLU A 43 17.15 2.07 -9.64
N GLN A 44 16.40 1.65 -10.66
CA GLN A 44 16.46 2.27 -11.99
C GLN A 44 16.00 3.73 -11.94
N GLN A 45 14.89 4.02 -11.26
CA GLN A 45 14.41 5.40 -11.08
C GLN A 45 15.41 6.25 -10.28
N ARG A 46 16.02 5.67 -9.24
CA ARG A 46 17.03 6.34 -8.40
C ARG A 46 18.30 6.62 -9.17
N LEU A 47 18.76 5.67 -10.02
CA LEU A 47 19.87 5.89 -10.93
C LEU A 47 19.58 7.08 -11.86
N LEU A 48 18.40 7.10 -12.49
CA LEU A 48 18.00 8.21 -13.36
C LEU A 48 17.98 9.54 -12.60
N ALA A 49 17.38 9.59 -11.41
CA ALA A 49 17.35 10.79 -10.58
C ALA A 49 18.75 11.28 -10.20
N ASN A 50 19.65 10.35 -9.82
CA ASN A 50 21.03 10.67 -9.47
C ASN A 50 21.81 11.18 -10.68
N LEU A 51 21.63 10.60 -11.87
CA LEU A 51 22.22 11.09 -13.12
C LEU A 51 21.76 12.52 -13.43
N ILE A 52 20.46 12.80 -13.32
CA ILE A 52 19.92 14.16 -13.51
C ILE A 52 20.61 15.16 -12.56
N THR A 53 20.71 14.81 -11.27
CA THR A 53 21.37 15.70 -10.30
C THR A 53 22.85 15.88 -10.60
N HIS A 54 23.57 14.80 -10.95
CA HIS A 54 24.99 14.82 -11.24
C HIS A 54 25.31 15.64 -12.49
N MET A 55 24.60 15.41 -13.58
CA MET A 55 24.78 16.14 -14.84
C MET A 55 24.43 17.62 -14.70
N ASN A 56 23.55 17.99 -13.76
CA ASN A 56 23.20 19.38 -13.52
C ASN A 56 24.14 20.10 -12.55
N LEU A 57 25.10 19.41 -11.91
CA LEU A 57 26.03 20.02 -10.93
C LEU A 57 26.82 21.19 -11.51
N ALA A 58 27.23 21.10 -12.79
CA ALA A 58 27.94 22.19 -13.48
C ALA A 58 27.07 23.42 -13.75
N ARG A 59 25.74 23.29 -13.64
CA ARG A 59 24.76 24.36 -13.88
C ARG A 59 24.25 24.95 -12.58
N LYS A 60 23.65 24.13 -11.72
CA LYS A 60 23.11 24.49 -10.40
C LYS A 60 22.72 23.24 -9.59
N PRO A 61 22.69 23.29 -8.26
CA PRO A 61 22.05 22.24 -7.47
C PRO A 61 20.55 22.14 -7.82
N LEU A 62 19.99 20.92 -7.77
CA LEU A 62 18.56 20.67 -7.94
C LEU A 62 17.97 20.13 -6.64
N PRO A 63 17.02 20.84 -6.00
CA PRO A 63 16.32 20.30 -4.85
C PRO A 63 15.35 19.20 -5.29
N ARG A 64 15.10 18.25 -4.40
CA ARG A 64 14.11 17.20 -4.56
C ARG A 64 13.42 16.97 -3.22
N PHE A 65 12.15 16.62 -3.27
CA PHE A 65 11.44 16.18 -2.08
C PHE A 65 11.87 14.77 -1.68
N TRP A 66 11.99 14.52 -0.38
CA TRP A 66 12.27 13.20 0.17
C TRP A 66 11.11 12.23 -0.09
N TYR A 67 11.32 10.94 0.15
CA TYR A 67 10.33 9.89 -0.13
C TYR A 67 9.14 9.96 0.84
N PHE A 68 9.42 10.08 2.13
CA PHE A 68 8.44 10.08 3.22
C PHE A 68 8.63 11.28 4.15
N PRO A 69 7.64 11.63 4.99
CA PRO A 69 7.74 12.71 5.97
C PRO A 69 8.96 12.55 6.87
N ASN A 70 9.48 13.67 7.38
CA ASN A 70 10.49 13.72 8.44
C ASN A 70 11.77 12.92 8.12
N GLY A 71 12.07 12.71 6.83
CA GLY A 71 13.25 11.97 6.40
C GLY A 71 13.15 10.45 6.56
N HIS A 72 11.97 9.89 6.85
CA HIS A 72 11.80 8.43 6.95
C HIS A 72 12.24 7.75 5.65
N LYS A 73 12.94 6.62 5.81
CA LYS A 73 13.38 5.74 4.71
C LYS A 73 12.40 4.61 4.44
N ALA A 74 11.65 4.23 5.46
CA ALA A 74 10.66 3.16 5.40
C ALA A 74 9.38 3.59 6.11
N VAL A 75 8.27 2.98 5.74
CA VAL A 75 6.98 3.05 6.43
C VAL A 75 6.24 1.73 6.25
N VAL A 76 5.50 1.31 7.27
CA VAL A 76 4.59 0.18 7.18
C VAL A 76 3.18 0.70 6.94
N ILE A 77 2.53 0.23 5.87
CA ILE A 77 1.10 0.43 5.65
C ILE A 77 0.38 -0.78 6.25
N MET A 78 -0.18 -0.60 7.44
CA MET A 78 -0.86 -1.67 8.16
C MET A 78 -2.30 -1.80 7.68
N THR A 79 -2.62 -2.88 6.97
CA THR A 79 -3.99 -3.19 6.56
C THR A 79 -4.40 -4.58 7.01
N GLY A 80 -5.70 -4.85 7.04
CA GLY A 80 -6.25 -6.17 7.30
C GLY A 80 -7.72 -6.24 6.90
N ASP A 81 -8.19 -7.46 6.67
CA ASP A 81 -9.54 -7.73 6.19
C ASP A 81 -10.42 -8.29 7.33
N ASP A 82 -11.63 -7.75 7.48
CA ASP A 82 -12.65 -8.22 8.43
C ASP A 82 -13.84 -8.76 7.65
N HIS A 83 -13.99 -10.08 7.70
CA HIS A 83 -15.07 -10.84 7.07
C HIS A 83 -16.33 -10.90 7.95
N ALA A 84 -16.56 -9.83 8.71
CA ALA A 84 -17.60 -9.71 9.72
C ALA A 84 -17.44 -10.60 10.96
N ASN A 85 -16.19 -10.95 11.29
CA ASN A 85 -15.86 -11.68 12.50
C ASN A 85 -15.68 -10.76 13.73
N GLY A 86 -15.61 -9.43 13.52
CA GLY A 86 -15.72 -8.45 14.59
C GLY A 86 -14.41 -8.18 15.34
N GLY A 87 -13.26 -8.55 14.77
CA GLY A 87 -11.95 -8.28 15.36
C GLY A 87 -11.48 -6.82 15.19
N THR A 88 -12.04 -6.06 14.24
CA THR A 88 -11.59 -4.68 13.94
C THR A 88 -11.52 -3.75 15.15
N PRO A 89 -12.58 -3.59 15.99
CA PRO A 89 -12.50 -2.70 17.15
C PRO A 89 -11.37 -3.11 18.12
N GLY A 90 -11.21 -4.41 18.35
CA GLY A 90 -10.15 -4.95 19.21
C GLY A 90 -8.76 -4.69 18.64
N ARG A 91 -8.57 -4.81 17.32
CA ARG A 91 -7.30 -4.50 16.64
C ARG A 91 -6.94 -3.02 16.79
N PHE A 92 -7.90 -2.12 16.60
CA PHE A 92 -7.65 -0.68 16.75
C PHE A 92 -7.36 -0.28 18.19
N GLU A 93 -8.07 -0.84 19.18
CA GLU A 93 -7.72 -0.64 20.59
C GLU A 93 -6.33 -1.17 20.93
N ARG A 94 -5.93 -2.32 20.37
CA ARG A 94 -4.58 -2.86 20.55
C ARG A 94 -3.52 -1.91 19.99
N PHE A 95 -3.73 -1.35 18.80
CA PHE A 95 -2.81 -0.37 18.21
C PHE A 95 -2.74 0.96 18.99
N LYS A 96 -3.84 1.40 19.60
CA LYS A 96 -3.84 2.53 20.55
C LYS A 96 -2.97 2.24 21.77
N GLN A 97 -3.10 1.05 22.36
CA GLN A 97 -2.29 0.63 23.51
C GLN A 97 -0.80 0.51 23.17
N LEU A 98 -0.47 0.06 21.96
CA LEU A 98 0.91 -0.06 21.49
C LEU A 98 1.53 1.28 21.10
N SER A 99 0.71 2.31 20.83
CA SER A 99 1.17 3.66 20.51
C SER A 99 1.81 4.33 21.72
N THR A 100 2.88 5.09 21.48
CA THR A 100 3.48 5.90 22.54
C THR A 100 2.48 6.97 23.02
N PRO A 101 2.28 7.16 24.34
CA PRO A 101 1.40 8.21 24.83
C PRO A 101 1.79 9.59 24.30
N GLY A 102 0.81 10.35 23.80
CA GLY A 102 1.03 11.69 23.24
C GLY A 102 1.61 11.71 21.82
N CYS A 103 1.69 10.57 21.14
CA CYS A 103 2.08 10.51 19.73
C CYS A 103 1.20 11.41 18.84
N SER A 104 1.79 11.95 17.78
CA SER A 104 1.09 12.70 16.74
C SER A 104 0.73 11.80 15.55
N VAL A 105 -0.58 11.65 15.29
CA VAL A 105 -1.10 10.98 14.08
C VAL A 105 -0.61 11.71 12.81
N ALA A 106 -0.60 13.04 12.83
CA ALA A 106 -0.18 13.86 11.70
C ALA A 106 1.32 13.72 11.38
N ASN A 107 2.16 13.43 12.37
CA ASN A 107 3.59 13.20 12.18
C ASN A 107 3.95 11.72 11.97
N TRP A 108 2.95 10.83 11.89
CA TRP A 108 3.12 9.37 11.79
C TRP A 108 3.81 8.73 13.01
N GLU A 109 3.64 9.31 14.19
CA GLU A 109 4.21 8.77 15.43
C GLU A 109 3.30 7.74 16.10
N CYS A 110 1.99 7.81 15.82
CA CYS A 110 1.01 6.87 16.33
C CYS A 110 0.87 5.65 15.42
N ILE A 111 0.71 4.46 16.01
CA ILE A 111 0.42 3.25 15.26
C ILE A 111 -1.04 3.29 14.83
N ARG A 112 -1.25 3.30 13.51
CA ARG A 112 -2.57 3.27 12.89
C ARG A 112 -2.60 2.21 11.81
N GLY A 113 -3.82 1.80 11.46
CA GLY A 113 -4.06 0.81 10.43
C GLY A 113 -5.41 1.00 9.77
N THR A 114 -5.57 0.30 8.66
CA THR A 114 -6.80 0.22 7.89
C THR A 114 -7.43 -1.15 8.11
N SER A 115 -8.73 -1.17 8.38
CA SER A 115 -9.54 -2.39 8.30
C SER A 115 -10.47 -2.27 7.10
N TYR A 116 -10.32 -3.17 6.12
CA TYR A 116 -11.28 -3.34 5.04
C TYR A 116 -12.35 -4.28 5.57
N VAL A 117 -13.59 -3.78 5.71
CA VAL A 117 -14.65 -4.52 6.39
C VAL A 117 -15.78 -4.90 5.44
N TYR A 118 -16.34 -6.08 5.64
CA TYR A 118 -17.70 -6.36 5.17
C TYR A 118 -18.72 -5.52 5.94
N THR A 119 -19.79 -5.13 5.26
CA THR A 119 -20.78 -4.20 5.79
C THR A 119 -21.59 -4.80 6.94
N ASP A 120 -21.61 -6.11 7.11
CA ASP A 120 -22.23 -6.83 8.23
C ASP A 120 -21.33 -6.98 9.47
N THR A 121 -20.05 -6.56 9.41
CA THR A 121 -19.14 -6.52 10.56
C THR A 121 -19.78 -5.86 11.78
N ALA A 122 -19.70 -6.47 12.96
CA ALA A 122 -20.34 -6.00 14.19
C ALA A 122 -19.68 -4.74 14.81
N MET A 123 -19.43 -3.71 14.00
CA MET A 123 -18.96 -2.39 14.39
C MET A 123 -20.04 -1.35 14.08
N SER A 124 -20.40 -0.55 15.08
CA SER A 124 -21.40 0.52 14.91
C SER A 124 -20.84 1.73 14.17
N ASN A 125 -21.73 2.55 13.58
CA ASN A 125 -21.35 3.84 12.99
C ASN A 125 -20.61 4.75 13.98
N ALA A 126 -21.04 4.78 15.25
CA ALA A 126 -20.42 5.60 16.28
C ALA A 126 -18.99 5.14 16.60
N GLN A 127 -18.76 3.83 16.72
CA GLN A 127 -17.41 3.28 16.90
C GLN A 127 -16.52 3.57 15.71
N ALA A 128 -17.04 3.35 14.49
CA ALA A 128 -16.27 3.61 13.28
C ALA A 128 -15.88 5.09 13.18
N ALA A 129 -16.79 6.02 13.47
CA ALA A 129 -16.53 7.46 13.51
C ALA A 129 -15.50 7.84 14.59
N GLN A 130 -15.53 7.19 15.76
CA GLN A 130 -14.51 7.39 16.79
C GLN A 130 -13.13 6.98 16.27
N TYR A 131 -13.00 5.80 15.69
CA TYR A 131 -11.72 5.32 15.16
C TYR A 131 -11.18 6.18 14.01
N ASP A 132 -12.07 6.66 13.13
CA ASP A 132 -11.73 7.60 12.07
C ASP A 132 -11.15 8.91 12.63
N ALA A 133 -11.82 9.50 13.64
CA ALA A 133 -11.34 10.70 14.32
C ALA A 133 -10.00 10.49 15.06
N GLU A 134 -9.72 9.26 15.48
CA GLU A 134 -8.46 8.87 16.11
C GLU A 134 -7.35 8.57 15.09
N GLY A 135 -7.66 8.54 13.78
CA GLY A 135 -6.70 8.38 12.68
C GLY A 135 -6.60 6.96 12.11
N PHE A 136 -7.47 6.05 12.50
CA PHE A 136 -7.62 4.74 11.83
C PHE A 136 -8.47 4.88 10.58
N GLU A 137 -8.44 3.87 9.72
CA GLU A 137 -9.32 3.82 8.56
C GLU A 137 -10.22 2.59 8.62
N THR A 138 -11.52 2.80 8.49
CA THR A 138 -12.47 1.75 8.12
C THR A 138 -12.89 2.01 6.67
N SER A 139 -12.73 1.02 5.81
CA SER A 139 -13.11 1.12 4.39
C SER A 139 -13.85 -0.15 3.94
N LEU A 140 -14.46 -0.11 2.76
CA LEU A 140 -15.19 -1.25 2.20
C LEU A 140 -14.22 -2.37 1.78
N HIS A 141 -14.48 -3.60 2.21
CA HIS A 141 -13.86 -4.79 1.63
C HIS A 141 -14.73 -5.31 0.48
N ALA A 142 -14.53 -4.75 -0.72
CA ALA A 142 -15.36 -5.06 -1.87
C ALA A 142 -15.15 -6.51 -2.30
N THR A 143 -16.25 -7.25 -2.52
CA THR A 143 -16.21 -8.67 -2.86
C THR A 143 -16.87 -8.95 -4.21
N THR A 144 -16.25 -9.82 -5.00
CA THR A 144 -16.87 -10.47 -6.16
C THR A 144 -17.33 -11.89 -5.83
N ARG A 145 -17.39 -12.25 -4.53
CA ARG A 145 -17.58 -13.62 -4.03
C ARG A 145 -16.50 -14.58 -4.52
N CYS A 146 -15.30 -14.05 -4.72
CA CYS A 146 -14.14 -14.78 -5.25
C CYS A 146 -14.35 -15.28 -6.69
N ASP A 147 -15.26 -14.67 -7.45
CA ASP A 147 -15.43 -14.92 -8.87
C ASP A 147 -14.62 -13.91 -9.70
N ASP A 148 -14.08 -14.36 -10.83
CA ASP A 148 -13.58 -13.47 -11.88
C ASP A 148 -14.70 -12.51 -12.34
N TYR A 149 -14.30 -11.35 -12.84
CA TYR A 149 -15.19 -10.26 -13.22
C TYR A 149 -14.82 -9.64 -14.56
N ASP A 150 -15.81 -9.01 -15.17
CA ASP A 150 -15.61 -7.96 -16.17
C ASP A 150 -15.91 -6.58 -15.56
N ALA A 151 -15.72 -5.51 -16.34
CA ALA A 151 -15.96 -4.15 -15.85
C ALA A 151 -17.42 -3.92 -15.42
N ALA A 152 -18.40 -4.55 -16.06
CA ALA A 152 -19.81 -4.32 -15.79
C ALA A 152 -20.26 -5.02 -14.50
N SER A 153 -19.87 -6.27 -14.30
CA SER A 153 -20.13 -7.04 -13.08
C SER A 153 -19.42 -6.44 -11.87
N LEU A 154 -18.16 -6.00 -12.03
CA LEU A 154 -17.45 -5.31 -10.94
C LEU A 154 -18.12 -3.97 -10.58
N ASP A 155 -18.55 -3.20 -11.58
CA ASP A 155 -19.27 -1.94 -11.36
C ASP A 155 -20.56 -2.14 -10.56
N GLN A 156 -21.34 -3.18 -10.89
CA GLN A 156 -22.55 -3.55 -10.16
C GLN A 156 -22.24 -3.91 -8.71
N ASN A 157 -21.22 -4.75 -8.47
CA ASN A 157 -20.77 -5.13 -7.13
C ASN A 157 -20.38 -3.89 -6.30
N TYR A 158 -19.62 -2.95 -6.89
CA TYR A 158 -19.25 -1.70 -6.23
C TYR A 158 -20.44 -0.80 -5.92
N ALA A 159 -21.34 -0.59 -6.89
CA ALA A 159 -22.55 0.22 -6.70
C ALA A 159 -23.40 -0.29 -5.53
N GLU A 160 -23.66 -1.60 -5.49
CA GLU A 160 -24.47 -2.23 -4.46
C GLU A 160 -23.78 -2.16 -3.08
N GLN A 161 -22.53 -2.62 -3.00
CA GLN A 161 -21.83 -2.73 -1.72
C GLN A 161 -21.50 -1.38 -1.09
N LEU A 162 -21.16 -0.37 -1.91
CA LEU A 162 -20.97 1.00 -1.42
C LEU A 162 -22.29 1.60 -0.92
N ALA A 163 -23.43 1.32 -1.56
CA ALA A 163 -24.72 1.79 -1.07
C ALA A 163 -25.01 1.21 0.33
N TYR A 164 -24.76 -0.09 0.55
CA TYR A 164 -24.89 -0.70 1.86
C TYR A 164 -23.92 -0.10 2.87
N TRP A 165 -22.65 0.08 2.49
CA TRP A 165 -21.64 0.67 3.36
C TRP A 165 -22.02 2.08 3.80
N GLN A 166 -22.45 2.93 2.86
CA GLN A 166 -22.85 4.31 3.13
C GLN A 166 -24.12 4.39 3.97
N SER A 167 -25.03 3.42 3.83
CA SER A 167 -26.24 3.34 4.66
C SER A 167 -25.91 3.03 6.14
N LYS A 168 -24.86 2.23 6.38
CA LYS A 168 -24.43 1.86 7.72
C LYS A 168 -23.52 2.89 8.36
N TYR A 169 -22.49 3.33 7.65
CA TYR A 169 -21.43 4.19 8.16
C TYR A 169 -21.61 5.66 7.74
N THR A 170 -22.76 6.23 8.08
CA THR A 170 -23.18 7.58 7.67
C THR A 170 -22.28 8.71 8.20
N SER A 171 -21.44 8.43 9.20
CA SER A 171 -20.50 9.40 9.78
C SER A 171 -19.08 9.28 9.23
N LEU A 172 -18.79 8.28 8.40
CA LEU A 172 -17.48 8.12 7.78
C LEU A 172 -17.39 8.86 6.44
N PRO A 173 -16.19 9.33 6.05
CA PRO A 173 -15.95 9.79 4.68
C PRO A 173 -16.12 8.62 3.69
N ALA A 174 -16.41 8.93 2.43
CA ALA A 174 -16.45 7.89 1.39
C ALA A 174 -15.12 7.10 1.34
N PRO A 175 -15.17 5.77 1.11
CA PRO A 175 -13.99 4.94 0.95
C PRO A 175 -13.01 5.52 -0.10
N ALA A 176 -11.75 5.69 0.29
CA ALA A 176 -10.70 6.22 -0.58
C ALA A 176 -9.56 5.22 -0.84
N THR A 177 -9.50 4.13 -0.06
CA THR A 177 -8.54 3.03 -0.24
C THR A 177 -9.27 1.70 -0.20
N GLN A 178 -8.68 0.64 -0.75
CA GLN A 178 -9.38 -0.63 -0.89
C GLN A 178 -8.46 -1.85 -1.02
N ARG A 179 -9.06 -3.02 -0.75
CA ARG A 179 -8.58 -4.35 -1.13
C ARG A 179 -9.77 -5.16 -1.62
N HIS A 180 -9.65 -5.78 -2.80
CA HIS A 180 -10.64 -6.77 -3.24
C HIS A 180 -10.53 -8.02 -2.35
N HIS A 181 -11.66 -8.51 -1.86
CA HIS A 181 -11.73 -9.83 -1.23
C HIS A 181 -11.24 -10.91 -2.20
N CYS A 182 -10.58 -11.95 -1.69
CA CYS A 182 -9.90 -12.97 -2.49
C CYS A 182 -8.85 -12.43 -3.47
N ILE A 183 -8.47 -11.14 -3.34
CA ILE A 183 -7.48 -10.43 -4.17
C ILE A 183 -7.72 -10.59 -5.69
N VAL A 184 -9.00 -10.70 -6.08
CA VAL A 184 -9.39 -10.95 -7.47
C VAL A 184 -8.93 -9.82 -8.38
N TRP A 185 -8.25 -10.19 -9.47
CA TRP A 185 -7.73 -9.27 -10.47
C TRP A 185 -7.81 -9.85 -11.90
N SER A 186 -9.04 -9.90 -12.43
CA SER A 186 -9.43 -10.65 -13.64
C SER A 186 -8.75 -10.24 -14.95
N ASP A 187 -8.18 -9.04 -15.04
CA ASP A 187 -7.57 -8.54 -16.27
C ASP A 187 -6.44 -7.53 -16.04
N TRP A 188 -6.10 -6.76 -17.08
CA TRP A 188 -5.05 -5.75 -16.97
C TRP A 188 -5.33 -4.70 -15.88
N ALA A 189 -6.45 -3.97 -15.97
CA ALA A 189 -6.69 -2.78 -15.15
C ALA A 189 -8.18 -2.40 -14.99
N SER A 190 -9.14 -3.27 -15.28
CA SER A 190 -10.56 -2.97 -15.04
C SER A 190 -10.85 -2.76 -13.55
N GLY A 191 -10.15 -3.49 -12.68
CA GLY A 191 -10.21 -3.29 -11.22
C GLY A 191 -9.92 -1.83 -10.84
N ALA A 192 -8.75 -1.33 -11.21
CA ALA A 192 -8.33 0.06 -10.96
C ALA A 192 -9.26 1.09 -11.61
N GLN A 193 -9.80 0.82 -12.80
CA GLN A 193 -10.73 1.76 -13.47
C GLN A 193 -12.06 1.88 -12.73
N VAL A 194 -12.61 0.77 -12.23
CA VAL A 194 -13.83 0.79 -11.42
C VAL A 194 -13.56 1.46 -10.08
N GLN A 195 -12.45 1.13 -9.41
CA GLN A 195 -12.04 1.82 -8.17
C GLN A 195 -12.00 3.35 -8.35
N ALA A 196 -11.37 3.82 -9.43
CA ALA A 196 -11.29 5.25 -9.75
C ALA A 196 -12.68 5.87 -9.96
N LYS A 197 -13.61 5.16 -10.64
CA LYS A 197 -14.99 5.62 -10.82
C LYS A 197 -15.71 5.86 -9.49
N TYR A 198 -15.41 5.07 -8.47
CA TYR A 198 -15.99 5.19 -7.13
C TYR A 198 -15.16 6.01 -6.14
N GLY A 199 -14.09 6.67 -6.60
CA GLY A 199 -13.28 7.58 -5.79
C GLY A 199 -12.22 6.90 -4.91
N MET A 200 -12.03 5.59 -5.04
CA MET A 200 -10.91 4.89 -4.40
C MET A 200 -9.64 5.16 -5.20
N ARG A 201 -8.57 5.57 -4.53
CA ARG A 201 -7.32 6.06 -5.13
C ARG A 201 -6.06 5.38 -4.58
N LEU A 202 -6.20 4.41 -3.67
CA LEU A 202 -5.12 3.51 -3.27
C LEU A 202 -5.65 2.08 -3.14
N ASP A 203 -5.03 1.16 -3.86
CA ASP A 203 -5.33 -0.26 -3.90
C ASP A 203 -4.21 -1.06 -3.24
N THR A 204 -4.59 -2.10 -2.50
CA THR A 204 -3.65 -3.04 -1.88
C THR A 204 -3.78 -4.47 -2.40
N SER A 205 -4.58 -4.69 -3.44
CA SER A 205 -4.94 -6.02 -3.98
C SER A 205 -3.78 -6.70 -4.72
N TYR A 206 -2.73 -5.95 -5.11
CA TYR A 206 -1.51 -6.57 -5.60
C TYR A 206 -0.76 -7.26 -4.46
N TYR A 207 -0.84 -8.58 -4.40
CA TYR A 207 -0.54 -9.38 -3.22
C TYR A 207 0.54 -10.41 -3.52
N PHE A 208 1.52 -10.58 -2.63
CA PHE A 208 2.56 -11.60 -2.82
C PHE A 208 2.02 -12.97 -2.41
N TRP A 209 1.62 -13.77 -3.41
CA TRP A 209 0.85 -15.01 -3.29
C TRP A 209 1.21 -15.92 -4.48
N PRO A 210 1.09 -17.26 -4.39
CA PRO A 210 0.71 -18.10 -3.23
C PRO A 210 1.89 -18.57 -2.37
N PRO A 211 1.66 -19.25 -1.21
CA PRO A 211 2.72 -19.77 -0.36
C PRO A 211 3.82 -20.55 -1.09
N GLY A 212 3.45 -21.41 -2.04
CA GLY A 212 4.41 -22.20 -2.81
C GLY A 212 5.30 -21.40 -3.74
N TRP A 213 4.87 -20.19 -4.14
CA TRP A 213 5.67 -19.28 -4.95
C TRP A 213 6.45 -18.28 -4.10
N VAL A 214 5.83 -17.77 -3.02
CA VAL A 214 6.50 -16.87 -2.07
C VAL A 214 7.69 -17.56 -1.43
N ASP A 215 7.59 -18.86 -1.12
CA ASP A 215 8.68 -19.69 -0.56
C ASP A 215 9.36 -19.05 0.67
N ASP A 216 8.57 -18.35 1.49
CA ASP A 216 9.02 -17.55 2.63
C ASP A 216 10.16 -16.55 2.29
N VAL A 217 10.27 -16.11 1.03
CA VAL A 217 11.30 -15.16 0.59
C VAL A 217 10.79 -13.72 0.77
N PRO A 218 11.42 -12.89 1.63
CA PRO A 218 11.05 -11.49 1.77
C PRO A 218 11.48 -10.69 0.54
N GLY A 219 10.52 -10.07 -0.15
CA GLY A 219 10.85 -9.25 -1.32
C GLY A 219 9.69 -8.47 -1.95
N LEU A 220 9.99 -7.96 -3.14
CA LEU A 220 9.24 -6.96 -3.88
C LEU A 220 8.91 -7.53 -5.28
N PHE A 221 7.93 -8.43 -5.36
CA PHE A 221 7.62 -9.17 -6.59
C PHE A 221 7.23 -8.26 -7.78
N THR A 222 6.76 -7.05 -7.50
CA THR A 222 6.42 -6.02 -8.49
C THR A 222 7.62 -5.18 -8.93
N GLY A 223 8.79 -5.40 -8.31
CA GLY A 223 10.04 -4.65 -8.54
C GLY A 223 10.11 -3.29 -7.85
N SER A 224 9.07 -2.88 -7.11
CA SER A 224 9.03 -1.59 -6.39
C SER A 224 8.55 -1.79 -4.96
N ALA A 225 9.18 -1.05 -4.04
CA ALA A 225 8.71 -0.87 -2.67
C ALA A 225 7.89 0.42 -2.51
N MET A 226 7.66 1.18 -3.58
CA MET A 226 6.91 2.44 -3.57
C MET A 226 5.51 2.24 -4.16
N PRO A 227 4.46 2.91 -3.63
CA PRO A 227 3.18 2.93 -4.29
C PRO A 227 3.27 3.63 -5.66
N MET A 228 2.82 2.95 -6.71
CA MET A 228 2.90 3.41 -8.10
C MET A 228 1.50 3.53 -8.69
N ARG A 229 1.23 4.50 -9.57
CA ARG A 229 -0.09 4.57 -10.21
C ARG A 229 -0.29 3.43 -11.20
N PHE A 230 -1.48 2.84 -11.21
CA PHE A 230 -1.89 1.93 -12.29
C PHE A 230 -1.88 2.65 -13.64
N MET A 231 -1.75 1.87 -14.71
CA MET A 231 -1.67 2.37 -16.07
C MET A 231 -2.50 1.50 -17.01
N ARG A 232 -3.21 2.13 -17.95
CA ARG A 232 -3.90 1.46 -19.05
C ARG A 232 -2.90 0.97 -20.09
N LEU A 233 -3.32 0.05 -20.96
CA LEU A 233 -2.48 -0.47 -22.06
C LEU A 233 -2.05 0.61 -23.08
N ASP A 234 -2.75 1.75 -23.12
CA ASP A 234 -2.41 2.91 -23.96
C ASP A 234 -1.40 3.86 -23.30
N GLY A 235 -0.91 3.54 -22.10
CA GLY A 235 0.05 4.36 -21.36
C GLY A 235 -0.57 5.45 -20.49
N ASN A 236 -1.89 5.61 -20.48
CA ASN A 236 -2.55 6.59 -19.60
C ASN A 236 -2.57 6.09 -18.15
N PHE A 237 -2.16 6.94 -17.22
CA PHE A 237 -2.29 6.66 -15.79
C PHE A 237 -3.76 6.60 -15.38
N ILE A 238 -4.06 5.66 -14.50
CA ILE A 238 -5.28 5.62 -13.70
C ILE A 238 -4.89 6.22 -12.36
N ASP A 239 -5.70 7.14 -11.85
CA ASP A 239 -5.40 7.85 -10.60
C ASP A 239 -5.73 7.00 -9.36
N VAL A 240 -5.11 5.82 -9.33
CA VAL A 240 -5.14 4.84 -8.26
C VAL A 240 -3.72 4.34 -8.04
N TYR A 241 -3.19 4.55 -6.84
CA TYR A 241 -1.89 4.00 -6.45
C TYR A 241 -2.03 2.52 -6.10
N GLN A 242 -1.27 1.68 -6.75
CA GLN A 242 -0.99 0.32 -6.35
C GLN A 242 0.04 0.33 -5.22
N ALA A 243 -0.40 0.08 -3.99
CA ALA A 243 0.47 -0.24 -2.86
C ALA A 243 0.57 -1.76 -2.74
N ALA A 244 1.61 -2.36 -3.34
CA ALA A 244 1.78 -3.81 -3.28
C ALA A 244 1.83 -4.30 -1.82
N THR A 245 1.16 -5.42 -1.55
CA THR A 245 1.15 -6.13 -0.26
C THR A 245 2.24 -7.18 -0.28
N GLN A 246 3.36 -6.87 0.36
CA GLN A 246 4.52 -7.74 0.44
C GLN A 246 4.50 -8.66 1.66
N MET A 247 3.77 -8.26 2.70
CA MET A 247 3.63 -8.97 3.96
C MET A 247 2.18 -9.43 4.09
N THR A 248 1.97 -10.74 4.12
CA THR A 248 0.64 -11.36 4.23
C THR A 248 0.65 -12.40 5.35
N ASP A 249 -0.50 -12.66 5.94
CA ASP A 249 -0.71 -13.74 6.93
C ASP A 249 -1.20 -15.04 6.29
N GLU A 250 -1.32 -15.08 4.96
CA GLU A 250 -1.85 -16.23 4.21
C GLU A 250 -0.85 -16.87 3.26
N SER A 251 0.29 -16.22 2.98
CA SER A 251 1.26 -16.69 1.98
C SER A 251 2.41 -17.52 2.58
N GLY A 252 2.20 -18.14 3.75
CA GLY A 252 3.21 -19.00 4.38
C GLY A 252 4.49 -18.27 4.83
N GLN A 253 4.41 -16.96 5.02
CA GLN A 253 5.51 -16.11 5.44
C GLN A 253 5.78 -16.21 6.95
N SER A 254 7.05 -16.25 7.34
CA SER A 254 7.48 -16.32 8.74
C SER A 254 7.63 -14.93 9.35
N TYR A 255 6.98 -14.70 10.49
CA TYR A 255 7.11 -13.45 11.27
C TYR A 255 7.88 -13.70 12.58
N PRO A 256 8.86 -12.83 12.94
CA PRO A 256 9.17 -11.52 12.37
C PRO A 256 10.20 -11.55 11.21
N TYR A 257 10.55 -12.72 10.65
CA TYR A 257 11.61 -12.83 9.64
C TYR A 257 11.39 -11.93 8.43
N VAL A 258 10.19 -11.97 7.82
CA VAL A 258 9.87 -11.15 6.63
C VAL A 258 9.98 -9.66 6.93
N VAL A 259 9.28 -9.17 7.95
CA VAL A 259 9.28 -7.73 8.30
C VAL A 259 10.66 -7.24 8.72
N ASN A 260 11.42 -8.03 9.51
CA ASN A 260 12.79 -7.66 9.89
C ASN A 260 13.66 -7.48 8.64
N THR A 261 13.61 -8.45 7.72
CA THR A 261 14.44 -8.44 6.52
C THR A 261 14.12 -7.23 5.62
N LEU A 262 12.84 -6.93 5.40
CA LEU A 262 12.42 -5.79 4.58
C LEU A 262 12.87 -4.46 5.20
N LEU A 263 12.62 -4.27 6.50
CA LEU A 263 12.97 -3.03 7.19
C LEU A 263 14.50 -2.86 7.37
N ASP A 264 15.24 -3.95 7.61
CA ASP A 264 16.71 -3.91 7.72
C ASP A 264 17.35 -3.46 6.39
N ARG A 265 16.89 -3.96 5.25
CA ARG A 265 17.36 -3.52 3.93
C ARG A 265 16.97 -2.07 3.63
N ALA A 266 15.81 -1.62 4.10
CA ALA A 266 15.40 -0.23 3.92
C ALA A 266 16.29 0.75 4.71
N LEU A 267 16.63 0.40 5.95
CA LEU A 267 17.39 1.28 6.85
C LEU A 267 18.91 1.13 6.70
N GLY A 268 19.35 -0.06 6.30
CA GLY A 268 20.73 -0.49 6.15
C GLY A 268 21.45 0.09 4.92
N ALA A 269 22.53 -0.59 4.54
CA ALA A 269 23.44 -0.14 3.48
C ALA A 269 22.80 -0.27 2.08
N GLU A 270 21.89 -1.22 1.92
CA GLU A 270 21.12 -1.44 0.70
C GLU A 270 20.26 -0.22 0.35
N GLY A 271 19.71 0.46 1.38
CA GLY A 271 18.90 1.65 1.20
C GLY A 271 17.69 1.38 0.31
N TYR A 272 17.07 0.20 0.44
CA TYR A 272 15.86 -0.16 -0.29
C TYR A 272 14.65 0.54 0.34
N TYR A 273 14.62 1.86 0.28
CA TYR A 273 13.56 2.68 0.84
C TYR A 273 12.20 2.27 0.28
N GLY A 274 11.15 2.30 1.11
CA GLY A 274 9.85 1.78 0.68
C GLY A 274 8.70 1.96 1.67
N ALA A 275 7.49 1.82 1.14
CA ALA A 275 6.27 1.63 1.89
C ALA A 275 5.86 0.15 1.80
N TYR A 276 5.95 -0.56 2.92
CA TYR A 276 5.70 -1.99 2.98
C TYR A 276 4.29 -2.25 3.50
N THR A 277 3.43 -2.78 2.64
CA THR A 277 2.03 -3.02 2.96
C THR A 277 1.85 -4.41 3.54
N VAL A 278 1.08 -4.46 4.62
CA VAL A 278 0.71 -5.66 5.35
C VAL A 278 -0.74 -5.99 5.06
N ASN A 279 -1.06 -7.26 4.84
CA ASN A 279 -2.38 -7.79 5.18
C ASN A 279 -2.23 -8.71 6.39
N ALA A 280 -2.92 -8.34 7.45
CA ALA A 280 -2.99 -9.09 8.69
C ALA A 280 -4.43 -9.05 9.15
N HIS A 281 -5.20 -10.09 8.79
CA HIS A 281 -6.65 -10.19 8.93
C HIS A 281 -7.13 -9.59 10.24
N THR A 282 -8.10 -8.68 10.14
CA THR A 282 -8.77 -8.04 11.26
C THR A 282 -9.99 -8.82 11.73
N ASP A 283 -10.16 -10.05 11.25
CA ASP A 283 -11.11 -11.03 11.79
C ASP A 283 -10.89 -11.33 13.28
N GLN A 284 -9.65 -11.20 13.74
CA GLN A 284 -9.26 -11.31 15.15
C GLN A 284 -8.59 -10.03 15.62
N ALA A 285 -8.87 -9.65 16.87
CA ALA A 285 -8.28 -8.46 17.48
C ALA A 285 -6.75 -8.51 17.51
N ILE A 286 -6.19 -9.70 17.74
CA ILE A 286 -4.75 -9.93 17.88
C ILE A 286 -4.38 -11.17 17.06
N ILE A 287 -3.37 -11.03 16.20
CA ILE A 287 -2.70 -12.12 15.50
C ILE A 287 -1.18 -11.88 15.55
N ASP A 288 -0.40 -12.95 15.43
CA ASP A 288 1.05 -12.91 15.64
C ASP A 288 1.76 -12.05 14.59
N GLU A 289 1.28 -12.06 13.34
CA GLU A 289 1.83 -11.30 12.21
C GLU A 289 1.74 -9.79 12.47
N ALA A 290 0.57 -9.30 12.90
CA ALA A 290 0.36 -7.89 13.20
C ALA A 290 1.23 -7.43 14.39
N GLU A 291 1.32 -8.25 15.45
CA GLU A 291 2.14 -7.96 16.62
C GLU A 291 3.64 -7.93 16.26
N ALA A 292 4.10 -8.91 15.49
CA ALA A 292 5.48 -9.01 15.02
C ALA A 292 5.87 -7.82 14.13
N VAL A 293 4.98 -7.39 13.22
CA VAL A 293 5.21 -6.22 12.38
C VAL A 293 5.31 -4.96 13.21
N VAL A 294 4.36 -4.72 14.14
CA VAL A 294 4.38 -3.53 14.99
C VAL A 294 5.64 -3.52 15.87
N ALA A 295 6.00 -4.66 16.47
CA ALA A 295 7.21 -4.78 17.28
C ALA A 295 8.48 -4.49 16.46
N SER A 296 8.58 -5.05 15.25
CA SER A 296 9.70 -4.84 14.35
C SER A 296 9.83 -3.38 13.91
N ALA A 297 8.73 -2.74 13.55
CA ALA A 297 8.69 -1.34 13.15
C ALA A 297 9.10 -0.40 14.30
N LYS A 298 8.57 -0.63 15.52
CA LYS A 298 8.95 0.13 16.71
C LYS A 298 10.43 0.02 17.04
N ALA A 299 10.99 -1.20 16.99
CA ALA A 299 12.40 -1.43 17.27
C ALA A 299 13.34 -0.69 16.31
N ARG A 300 12.84 -0.33 15.12
CA ARG A 300 13.58 0.31 14.03
C ARG A 300 13.22 1.78 13.80
N GLY A 301 12.31 2.34 14.60
CA GLY A 301 11.82 3.72 14.40
C GLY A 301 11.08 3.92 13.07
N VAL A 302 10.45 2.86 12.55
CA VAL A 302 9.66 2.89 11.32
C VAL A 302 8.19 3.17 11.67
N PRO A 303 7.55 4.18 11.05
CA PRO A 303 6.14 4.47 11.29
C PRO A 303 5.23 3.35 10.78
N VAL A 304 4.12 3.13 11.48
CA VAL A 304 3.05 2.20 11.11
C VAL A 304 1.76 2.99 10.94
N ILE A 305 1.26 3.06 9.71
CA ILE A 305 0.19 3.98 9.31
C ILE A 305 -0.97 3.26 8.63
N ALA A 306 -2.13 3.91 8.61
CA ALA A 306 -3.25 3.52 7.76
C ALA A 306 -2.98 3.82 6.28
N ALA A 307 -3.60 3.06 5.37
CA ALA A 307 -3.52 3.26 3.93
C ALA A 307 -3.96 4.68 3.51
N ARG A 308 -5.00 5.24 4.12
CA ARG A 308 -5.42 6.64 3.89
C ARG A 308 -4.34 7.67 4.22
N GLN A 309 -3.51 7.44 5.23
CA GLN A 309 -2.41 8.33 5.56
C GLN A 309 -1.34 8.31 4.45
N MET A 310 -1.07 7.14 3.87
CA MET A 310 -0.19 7.02 2.71
C MET A 310 -0.76 7.75 1.50
N LEU A 311 -2.03 7.53 1.15
CA LEU A 311 -2.70 8.22 0.04
C LEU A 311 -2.63 9.76 0.20
N THR A 312 -2.94 10.24 1.41
CA THR A 312 -2.88 11.67 1.74
C THR A 312 -1.47 12.23 1.53
N TRP A 313 -0.43 11.51 1.96
CA TRP A 313 0.96 11.91 1.75
C TRP A 313 1.36 11.93 0.27
N LEU A 314 1.03 10.88 -0.48
CA LEU A 314 1.37 10.78 -1.91
C LEU A 314 0.77 11.95 -2.69
N ASP A 315 -0.51 12.26 -2.46
CA ASP A 315 -1.17 13.39 -3.10
C ASP A 315 -0.57 14.73 -2.67
N ALA A 316 -0.33 14.92 -1.37
CA ALA A 316 0.21 16.18 -0.87
C ALA A 316 1.65 16.43 -1.34
N ARG A 317 2.48 15.39 -1.37
CA ARG A 317 3.84 15.43 -1.90
C ARG A 317 3.82 15.76 -3.40
N ASN A 318 2.95 15.11 -4.17
CA ASN A 318 2.86 15.33 -5.62
C ASN A 318 2.23 16.69 -6.00
N ALA A 319 1.42 17.27 -5.12
CA ALA A 319 0.91 18.63 -5.27
C ALA A 319 1.90 19.73 -4.83
N SER A 320 2.99 19.36 -4.15
CA SER A 320 4.02 20.29 -3.72
C SER A 320 5.03 20.55 -4.85
N THR A 321 5.54 21.78 -4.96
CA THR A 321 6.43 22.18 -6.06
C THR A 321 7.54 23.11 -5.62
N PHE A 322 8.64 23.09 -6.37
CA PHE A 322 9.70 24.10 -6.31
C PHE A 322 9.52 25.08 -7.47
N GLY A 323 9.73 26.37 -7.23
CA GLY A 323 9.62 27.42 -8.24
C GLY A 323 10.60 28.57 -8.04
N ALA A 324 10.54 29.59 -8.91
CA ALA A 324 11.34 30.81 -8.82
C ALA A 324 12.85 30.57 -8.59
N PHE A 325 13.44 29.66 -9.36
CA PHE A 325 14.85 29.29 -9.22
C PHE A 325 15.80 30.42 -9.65
N SER A 326 16.77 30.75 -8.79
CA SER A 326 17.90 31.62 -9.09
C SER A 326 19.21 30.99 -8.60
N TRP A 327 20.27 31.09 -9.40
CA TRP A 327 21.59 30.55 -9.08
C TRP A 327 22.67 31.58 -9.41
N SER A 328 23.50 31.92 -8.43
CA SER A 328 24.57 32.92 -8.57
C SER A 328 25.96 32.33 -8.86
N GLY A 329 26.09 31.01 -8.94
CA GLY A 329 27.38 30.32 -8.94
C GLY A 329 27.84 29.83 -7.57
N SER A 330 27.25 30.36 -6.48
CA SER A 330 27.55 29.94 -5.10
C SER A 330 26.32 29.76 -4.21
N ALA A 331 25.20 30.40 -4.53
CA ALA A 331 23.96 30.32 -3.76
C ALA A 331 22.77 29.99 -4.66
N LEU A 332 21.98 28.99 -4.25
CA LEU A 332 20.72 28.61 -4.89
C LEU A 332 19.58 29.19 -4.07
N SER A 333 18.69 29.93 -4.73
CA SER A 333 17.42 30.40 -4.17
C SER A 333 16.25 29.81 -4.95
N PHE A 334 15.19 29.44 -4.25
CA PHE A 334 13.94 28.94 -4.83
C PHE A 334 12.80 29.16 -3.83
N ASN A 335 11.56 29.12 -4.35
CA ASN A 335 10.35 29.05 -3.54
C ASN A 335 9.88 27.61 -3.45
N VAL A 336 9.28 27.25 -2.31
CA VAL A 336 8.56 25.99 -2.13
C VAL A 336 7.09 26.30 -1.94
N THR A 337 6.26 25.80 -2.84
CA THR A 337 4.81 25.75 -2.64
C THR A 337 4.48 24.39 -2.07
N ARG A 338 4.30 24.32 -0.75
CA ARG A 338 4.00 23.07 -0.03
C ARG A 338 2.48 22.88 0.08
N SER A 339 1.99 21.69 -0.23
CA SER A 339 0.64 21.30 0.15
C SER A 339 0.48 21.37 1.68
N PRO A 340 -0.64 21.90 2.22
CA PRO A 340 -0.88 21.89 3.66
C PRO A 340 -0.83 20.50 4.29
N ALA A 341 -1.21 19.46 3.53
CA ALA A 341 -1.21 18.06 3.97
C ALA A 341 0.16 17.37 3.86
N ALA A 342 1.18 18.02 3.27
CA ALA A 342 2.53 17.46 3.16
C ALA A 342 3.34 17.78 4.42
N ASN A 343 2.83 17.32 5.57
CA ASN A 343 3.49 17.51 6.86
C ASN A 343 4.83 16.77 6.88
N GLY A 344 5.90 17.44 7.33
CA GLY A 344 7.25 16.88 7.36
C GLY A 344 7.98 16.78 6.00
N LEU A 345 7.49 17.47 4.95
CA LEU A 345 8.12 17.50 3.61
C LEU A 345 9.45 18.26 3.54
#